data_AF-A0A7W7WCN4-F1
#
_entry.id   AF-A0A7W7WCN4-F1
#
_cell.length_a   1.000
_cell.length_b   1.000
_cell.length_c   1.000
_cell.angle_alpha   90.00
_cell.angle_beta   90.00
_cell.angle_gamma   90.00
#
_symmetry.space_group_name_H-M   'P 1'
#
loop_
_entity.id
_entity.type
_entity.pdbx_description
1 polymer ?
#
loop_
_entity_poly.entity_id
_entity_poly.type
_entity_poly.pdbx_seq_one_letter_code
_entity_poly.pdbx_strand_id
1 'polypeptide(L)'
;MLKYLDWKPVPTRGETLKELEQFFLDRAMEHDTPSLLFHQAAEHLISSKVVRPGAVVLMKMVGSARNAAGALTSEKVDHLLTGPIRADVDRLLVFDEELGMTRLAWLTTPAVEATAAAVKVAIAKLRYLRGMDAHRLDLSMLPTERRRFLATLGRRSTVQGLQRRGERRYPILLALVAQSAVD
;
A
#
# COMPACT_ATOMS: atom_id res chain seq x y z
N MET A 1 -23.24 35.99 4.47
CA MET A 1 -22.04 36.58 5.12
C MET A 1 -21.93 35.97 6.52
N LEU A 2 -21.29 34.81 6.66
CA LEU A 2 -21.19 34.11 7.96
C LEU A 2 -19.93 34.60 8.71
N LYS A 3 -20.08 35.67 9.51
CA LYS A 3 -19.11 36.08 10.53
C LYS A 3 -19.46 35.37 11.84
N TYR A 4 -19.08 34.12 12.00
CA TYR A 4 -19.19 33.44 13.29
C TYR A 4 -17.89 32.64 13.55
N LEU A 5 -17.19 32.99 14.64
CA LEU A 5 -16.11 32.22 15.27
C LEU A 5 -14.77 32.03 14.49
N ASP A 6 -14.40 32.98 13.61
CA ASP A 6 -13.17 32.94 12.78
C ASP A 6 -13.08 31.73 11.83
N TRP A 7 -14.22 31.14 11.47
CA TRP A 7 -14.24 30.02 10.55
C TRP A 7 -13.93 30.47 9.12
N LYS A 8 -13.00 29.76 8.47
CA LYS A 8 -12.56 29.98 7.10
C LYS A 8 -13.32 29.04 6.15
N PRO A 9 -13.66 29.47 4.92
CA PRO A 9 -14.17 28.55 3.91
C PRO A 9 -13.08 27.52 3.54
N VAL A 10 -13.49 26.38 2.96
CA VAL A 10 -12.53 25.42 2.39
C VAL A 10 -11.69 26.13 1.33
N PRO A 11 -10.35 26.06 1.42
CA PRO A 11 -9.49 26.69 0.43
C PRO A 11 -9.70 26.04 -0.94
N THR A 12 -9.77 26.84 -1.98
CA THR A 12 -9.97 26.38 -3.37
C THR A 12 -8.74 26.57 -4.25
N ARG A 13 -7.72 27.29 -3.76
CA ARG A 13 -6.46 27.58 -4.44
C ARG A 13 -5.43 28.14 -3.46
N GLY A 14 -4.16 28.16 -3.88
CA GLY A 14 -3.06 28.79 -3.14
C GLY A 14 -2.43 27.89 -2.10
N GLU A 15 -1.61 28.48 -1.23
CA GLU A 15 -0.78 27.78 -0.25
C GLU A 15 -1.60 26.98 0.76
N THR A 16 -2.68 27.54 1.29
CA THR A 16 -3.56 26.84 2.26
C THR A 16 -4.22 25.58 1.68
N LEU A 17 -4.52 25.57 0.37
CA LEU A 17 -5.00 24.33 -0.26
C LEU A 17 -3.88 23.28 -0.31
N LYS A 18 -2.66 23.69 -0.68
CA LYS A 18 -1.51 22.78 -0.72
C LYS A 18 -1.19 22.19 0.65
N GLU A 19 -1.25 23.00 1.71
CA GLU A 19 -1.07 22.54 3.09
C GLU A 19 -2.12 21.48 3.46
N LEU A 20 -3.38 21.71 3.10
CA LEU A 20 -4.47 20.77 3.35
C LEU A 20 -4.32 19.46 2.54
N GLU A 21 -3.94 19.58 1.27
CA GLU A 21 -3.64 18.43 0.41
C GLU A 21 -2.44 17.63 0.93
N GLN A 22 -1.40 18.31 1.39
CA GLN A 22 -0.24 17.68 2.02
C GLN A 22 -0.63 16.95 3.29
N PHE A 23 -1.43 17.56 4.16
CA PHE A 23 -1.93 16.91 5.37
C PHE A 23 -2.70 15.62 5.04
N PHE A 24 -3.58 15.66 4.03
CA PHE A 24 -4.30 14.45 3.61
C PHE A 24 -3.40 13.41 2.96
N LEU A 25 -2.39 13.83 2.19
CA LEU A 25 -1.39 12.93 1.62
C LEU A 25 -0.59 12.23 2.72
N ASP A 26 -0.11 12.96 3.72
CA ASP A 26 0.64 12.41 4.85
C ASP A 26 -0.18 11.37 5.62
N ARG A 27 -1.44 11.70 5.94
CA ARG A 27 -2.37 10.75 6.57
C ARG A 27 -2.66 9.55 5.67
N ALA A 28 -2.85 9.77 4.37
CA ALA A 28 -3.07 8.69 3.42
C ALA A 28 -1.83 7.79 3.27
N MET A 29 -0.62 8.34 3.44
CA MET A 29 0.64 7.58 3.47
C MET A 29 0.76 6.70 4.71
N GLU A 30 0.15 7.08 5.82
CA GLU A 30 0.11 6.27 7.04
C GLU A 30 -1.06 5.26 7.03
N HIS A 31 -2.21 5.64 6.48
CA HIS A 31 -3.44 4.84 6.53
C HIS A 31 -4.15 4.80 5.18
N ASP A 32 -4.63 3.62 4.76
CA ASP A 32 -5.41 3.50 3.50
C ASP A 32 -6.92 3.30 3.71
N THR A 33 -7.40 3.26 4.96
CA THR A 33 -8.82 3.05 5.26
C THR A 33 -9.64 4.33 4.99
N PRO A 34 -10.61 4.31 4.05
CA PRO A 34 -11.34 5.52 3.66
C PRO A 34 -12.14 6.17 4.80
N SER A 35 -12.77 5.34 5.65
CA SER A 35 -13.54 5.84 6.79
C SER A 35 -12.65 6.53 7.81
N LEU A 36 -11.48 5.97 8.12
CA LEU A 36 -10.51 6.60 9.04
C LEU A 36 -10.01 7.93 8.47
N LEU A 37 -9.57 7.95 7.21
CA LEU A 37 -9.09 9.18 6.56
C LEU A 37 -10.18 10.27 6.51
N PHE A 38 -11.44 9.88 6.28
CA PHE A 38 -12.55 10.81 6.31
C PHE A 38 -12.77 11.43 7.69
N HIS A 39 -12.67 10.64 8.77
CA HIS A 39 -12.77 11.15 10.14
C HIS A 39 -11.58 12.07 10.47
N GLN A 40 -10.35 11.65 10.18
CA GLN A 40 -9.15 12.47 10.39
C GLN A 40 -9.21 13.78 9.60
N ALA A 41 -9.73 13.74 8.38
CA ALA A 41 -9.94 14.93 7.56
C ALA A 41 -10.99 15.87 8.17
N ALA A 42 -12.12 15.33 8.66
CA ALA A 42 -13.13 16.13 9.32
C ALA A 42 -12.60 16.78 10.62
N GLU A 43 -11.85 16.04 11.44
CA GLU A 43 -11.23 16.55 12.66
C GLU A 43 -10.20 17.65 12.37
N HIS A 44 -9.37 17.47 11.34
CA HIS A 44 -8.39 18.48 10.94
C HIS A 44 -9.03 19.78 10.44
N LEU A 45 -10.14 19.68 9.70
CA LEU A 45 -10.89 20.86 9.27
C LEU A 45 -11.47 21.60 10.47
N ILE A 46 -12.02 20.87 11.47
CA ILE A 46 -12.54 21.47 12.70
C ILE A 46 -11.41 22.16 13.49
N SER A 47 -10.27 21.49 13.69
CA SER A 47 -9.15 22.06 14.45
C SER A 47 -8.54 23.28 13.77
N SER A 48 -8.57 23.32 12.43
CA SER A 48 -8.09 24.45 11.63
C SER A 48 -9.14 25.55 11.44
N LYS A 49 -10.30 25.44 12.09
CA LYS A 49 -11.47 26.32 11.92
C LYS A 49 -11.88 26.48 10.44
N VAL A 50 -11.79 25.41 9.66
CA VAL A 50 -12.23 25.38 8.26
C VAL A 50 -13.63 24.77 8.19
N VAL A 51 -14.56 25.49 7.57
CA VAL A 51 -15.93 25.02 7.37
C VAL A 51 -15.89 23.70 6.63
N ARG A 52 -16.45 22.65 7.21
CA ARG A 52 -16.46 21.33 6.60
C ARG A 52 -17.22 21.36 5.27
N PRO A 53 -16.63 20.89 4.16
CA PRO A 53 -17.36 20.77 2.91
C PRO A 53 -18.42 19.66 3.01
N GLY A 54 -19.37 19.65 2.07
CA GLY A 54 -20.33 18.55 1.98
C GLY A 54 -19.64 17.19 1.93
N ALA A 55 -20.28 16.15 2.48
CA ALA A 55 -19.66 14.82 2.64
C ALA A 55 -19.10 14.25 1.33
N VAL A 56 -19.77 14.49 0.21
CA VAL A 56 -19.31 14.06 -1.13
C VAL A 56 -18.00 14.73 -1.53
N VAL A 57 -17.85 16.02 -1.26
CA VAL A 57 -16.61 16.76 -1.56
C VAL A 57 -15.48 16.24 -0.68
N LEU A 58 -15.73 16.04 0.62
CA LEU A 58 -14.72 15.48 1.53
C LEU A 58 -14.28 14.06 1.10
N MET A 59 -15.22 13.21 0.67
CA MET A 59 -14.90 11.88 0.11
C MET A 59 -14.04 11.98 -1.16
N LYS A 60 -14.30 12.95 -2.04
CA LYS A 60 -13.46 13.18 -3.23
C LYS A 60 -12.04 13.62 -2.85
N MET A 61 -11.90 14.47 -1.84
CA MET A 61 -10.58 14.89 -1.33
C MET A 61 -9.81 13.69 -0.76
N VAL A 62 -10.46 12.85 0.05
CA VAL A 62 -9.88 11.60 0.56
C VAL A 62 -9.47 10.66 -0.58
N GLY A 63 -10.33 10.49 -1.59
CA GLY A 63 -10.00 9.68 -2.77
C GLY A 63 -8.79 10.21 -3.54
N SER A 64 -8.68 11.53 -3.67
CA SER A 64 -7.54 12.19 -4.33
C SER A 64 -6.25 12.00 -3.53
N ALA A 65 -6.31 12.16 -2.20
CA ALA A 65 -5.18 11.91 -1.32
C ALA A 65 -4.69 10.46 -1.37
N ARG A 66 -5.61 9.47 -1.39
CA ARG A 66 -5.25 8.05 -1.56
C ARG A 66 -4.58 7.77 -2.90
N ASN A 67 -5.10 8.35 -3.98
CA ASN A 67 -4.48 8.22 -5.30
C ASN A 67 -3.07 8.84 -5.33
N ALA A 68 -2.90 10.03 -4.75
CA ALA A 68 -1.61 10.69 -4.63
C ALA A 68 -0.63 9.86 -3.78
N ALA A 69 -1.10 9.27 -2.69
CA ALA A 69 -0.28 8.42 -1.83
C ALA A 69 0.15 7.13 -2.55
N GLY A 70 -0.70 6.56 -3.41
CA GLY A 70 -0.33 5.45 -4.29
C GLY A 70 0.71 5.84 -5.35
N ALA A 71 0.61 7.04 -5.93
CA ALA A 71 1.59 7.57 -6.86
C ALA A 71 2.94 7.79 -6.18
N LEU A 72 2.96 8.47 -5.02
CA LEU A 72 4.15 8.70 -4.20
C LEU A 72 4.81 7.39 -3.76
N THR A 73 4.00 6.39 -3.41
CA THR A 73 4.52 5.05 -3.08
C THR A 73 5.24 4.45 -4.29
N SER A 74 4.66 4.55 -5.49
CA SER A 74 5.25 4.01 -6.71
C SER A 74 6.56 4.72 -7.05
N GLU A 75 6.58 6.05 -6.96
CA GLU A 75 7.78 6.87 -7.14
C GLU A 75 8.89 6.48 -6.15
N LYS A 76 8.57 6.37 -4.86
CA LYS A 76 9.55 6.03 -3.81
C LYS A 76 10.20 4.66 -4.01
N VAL A 77 9.52 3.69 -4.61
CA VAL A 77 10.06 2.34 -4.81
C VAL A 77 10.64 2.12 -6.22
N ASP A 78 10.51 3.09 -7.12
CA ASP A 78 10.88 2.91 -8.52
C ASP A 78 12.35 2.52 -8.72
N HIS A 79 13.24 3.13 -7.93
CA HIS A 79 14.68 2.81 -7.93
C HIS A 79 15.00 1.35 -7.54
N LEU A 80 14.09 0.66 -6.84
CA LEU A 80 14.22 -0.77 -6.52
C LEU A 80 13.75 -1.66 -7.68
N LEU A 81 12.93 -1.15 -8.60
CA LEU A 81 12.32 -1.94 -9.68
C LEU A 81 13.24 -2.10 -10.89
N THR A 82 14.43 -2.64 -10.64
CA THR A 82 15.36 -3.08 -11.69
C THR A 82 14.73 -4.18 -12.55
N GLY A 83 15.26 -4.39 -13.76
CA GLY A 83 14.80 -5.46 -14.66
C GLY A 83 14.72 -6.84 -13.98
N PRO A 84 15.77 -7.28 -13.27
CA PRO A 84 15.74 -8.53 -12.50
C PRO A 84 14.63 -8.58 -11.44
N ILE A 85 14.49 -7.53 -10.63
CA ILE A 85 13.48 -7.47 -9.57
C ILE A 85 12.06 -7.50 -10.14
N ARG A 86 11.81 -6.76 -11.23
CA ARG A 86 10.52 -6.81 -11.95
C ARG A 86 10.22 -8.22 -12.44
N ALA A 87 11.20 -8.90 -13.04
CA ALA A 87 11.05 -10.27 -13.51
C ALA A 87 10.77 -11.25 -12.36
N ASP A 88 11.46 -11.16 -11.24
CA ASP A 88 11.22 -12.00 -10.06
C ASP A 88 9.81 -11.81 -9.50
N VAL A 89 9.39 -10.55 -9.41
CA VAL A 89 8.07 -10.19 -8.91
C VAL A 89 6.96 -10.63 -9.89
N ASP A 90 7.16 -10.47 -11.20
CA ASP A 90 6.20 -10.92 -12.20
C ASP A 90 6.10 -12.46 -12.25
N ARG A 91 7.19 -13.19 -11.99
CA ARG A 91 7.18 -14.65 -11.85
C ARG A 91 6.28 -15.14 -10.71
N LEU A 92 6.00 -14.33 -9.69
CA LEU A 92 5.04 -14.67 -8.64
C LEU A 92 3.64 -14.94 -9.20
N LEU A 93 3.30 -14.27 -10.30
CA LEU A 93 1.98 -14.28 -10.91
C LEU A 93 1.80 -15.37 -11.97
N VAL A 94 2.85 -16.11 -12.29
CA VAL A 94 2.84 -17.17 -13.30
C VAL A 94 2.51 -18.51 -12.64
N PHE A 95 1.77 -19.36 -13.35
CA PHE A 95 1.49 -20.73 -12.91
C PHE A 95 2.77 -21.55 -12.93
N ASP A 96 3.00 -22.29 -11.86
CA ASP A 96 4.17 -23.15 -11.70
C ASP A 96 3.71 -24.61 -11.77
N GLU A 97 4.17 -25.34 -12.78
CA GLU A 97 3.75 -26.73 -13.03
C GLU A 97 4.20 -27.68 -11.92
N GLU A 98 5.37 -27.44 -11.31
CA GLU A 98 5.88 -28.27 -10.22
C GLU A 98 5.07 -28.08 -8.93
N LEU A 99 4.60 -26.86 -8.68
CA LEU A 99 3.75 -26.55 -7.52
C LEU A 99 2.26 -26.81 -7.76
N GLY A 100 1.82 -26.91 -9.01
CA GLY A 100 0.40 -27.01 -9.39
C GLY A 100 -0.41 -25.73 -9.10
N MET A 101 0.26 -24.61 -8.84
CA MET A 101 -0.35 -23.31 -8.54
C MET A 101 0.63 -22.17 -8.81
N THR A 102 0.18 -20.92 -8.76
CA THR A 102 1.10 -19.79 -8.86
C THR A 102 2.00 -19.67 -7.63
N ARG A 103 3.22 -19.14 -7.82
CA ARG A 103 4.17 -18.86 -6.73
C ARG A 103 3.59 -17.90 -5.69
N LEU A 104 2.75 -16.94 -6.08
CA LEU A 104 2.01 -16.06 -5.16
C LEU A 104 1.07 -16.86 -4.24
N ALA A 105 0.21 -17.71 -4.82
CA ALA A 105 -0.71 -18.55 -4.06
C ALA A 105 0.07 -19.44 -3.08
N TRP A 106 1.10 -20.13 -3.58
CA TRP A 106 1.95 -20.96 -2.75
C TRP A 106 2.59 -20.18 -1.59
N LEU A 107 3.18 -19.00 -1.86
CA LEU A 107 3.82 -18.17 -0.85
C LEU A 107 2.84 -17.73 0.25
N THR A 108 1.64 -17.33 -0.14
CA THR A 108 0.61 -16.77 0.77
C THR A 108 -0.19 -17.81 1.53
N THR A 109 -0.20 -19.08 1.10
CA THR A 109 -0.88 -20.17 1.83
C THR A 109 -0.19 -20.46 3.16
N PRO A 110 -0.87 -20.29 4.32
CA PRO A 110 -0.30 -20.59 5.62
C PRO A 110 -0.15 -22.10 5.83
N ALA A 111 0.77 -22.51 6.71
CA ALA A 111 0.80 -23.87 7.23
C ALA A 111 -0.40 -24.09 8.16
N VAL A 112 -1.12 -25.20 7.96
CA VAL A 112 -2.31 -25.53 8.76
C VAL A 112 -1.93 -26.32 10.03
N GLU A 113 -0.81 -27.05 10.00
CA GLU A 113 -0.34 -27.89 11.10
C GLU A 113 1.18 -27.84 11.26
N ALA A 114 1.68 -28.05 12.47
CA ALA A 114 3.11 -28.09 12.79
C ALA A 114 3.74 -29.47 12.47
N THR A 115 3.66 -29.89 11.21
CA THR A 115 4.22 -31.16 10.73
C THR A 115 5.60 -30.99 10.10
N ALA A 116 6.40 -32.06 10.04
CA ALA A 116 7.68 -32.05 9.32
C ALA A 116 7.52 -31.66 7.83
N ALA A 117 6.38 -32.01 7.21
CA ALA A 117 6.06 -31.60 5.86
C ALA A 117 5.83 -30.07 5.75
N ALA A 118 5.09 -29.48 6.70
CA ALA A 118 4.89 -28.03 6.75
C ALA A 118 6.21 -27.27 6.94
N VAL A 119 7.13 -27.79 7.77
CA VAL A 119 8.47 -27.22 7.95
C VAL A 119 9.26 -27.26 6.64
N LYS A 120 9.23 -28.37 5.89
CA LYS A 120 9.89 -28.46 4.57
C LYS A 120 9.36 -27.40 3.60
N VAL A 121 8.05 -27.18 3.58
CA VAL A 121 7.43 -26.14 2.74
C VAL A 121 7.87 -24.75 3.17
N ALA A 122 7.87 -24.45 4.47
CA ALA A 122 8.34 -23.16 4.99
C ALA A 122 9.81 -22.89 4.61
N ILE A 123 10.70 -23.89 4.74
CA ILE A 123 12.10 -23.78 4.32
C ILE A 123 12.20 -23.53 2.80
N ALA A 124 11.38 -24.20 1.99
CA ALA A 124 11.36 -23.97 0.55
C ALA A 124 10.94 -22.54 0.20
N LYS A 125 9.94 -21.97 0.90
CA LYS A 125 9.54 -20.56 0.75
C LYS A 125 10.68 -19.61 1.10
N LEU A 126 11.35 -19.82 2.24
CA LEU A 126 12.49 -19.00 2.65
C LEU A 126 13.65 -19.08 1.65
N ARG A 127 13.94 -20.27 1.12
CA ARG A 127 14.95 -20.45 0.06
C ARG A 127 14.58 -19.71 -1.21
N TYR A 128 13.33 -19.78 -1.64
CA TYR A 128 12.83 -19.04 -2.79
C TYR A 128 13.00 -17.52 -2.61
N LEU A 129 12.57 -16.98 -1.46
CA LEU A 129 12.69 -15.56 -1.14
C LEU A 129 14.14 -15.09 -1.04
N ARG A 130 15.03 -15.93 -0.50
CA ARG A 130 16.48 -15.65 -0.49
C ARG A 130 17.09 -15.67 -1.89
N GLY A 131 16.61 -16.56 -2.77
CA GLY A 131 17.07 -16.65 -4.15
C GLY A 131 16.81 -15.39 -4.98
N MET A 132 15.78 -14.61 -4.63
CA MET A 132 15.47 -13.31 -5.23
C MET A 132 15.94 -12.12 -4.37
N ASP A 133 16.80 -12.36 -3.37
CA ASP A 133 17.30 -11.34 -2.44
C ASP A 133 16.20 -10.52 -1.75
N ALA A 134 15.01 -11.09 -1.52
CA ALA A 134 13.87 -10.36 -0.94
C ALA A 134 14.17 -9.79 0.46
N HIS A 135 15.00 -10.48 1.24
CA HIS A 135 15.48 -10.04 2.56
C HIS A 135 16.40 -8.81 2.52
N ARG A 136 16.90 -8.42 1.34
CA ARG A 136 17.74 -7.23 1.13
C ARG A 136 16.97 -6.04 0.59
N LEU A 137 15.67 -6.21 0.27
CA LEU A 137 14.82 -5.12 -0.17
C LEU A 137 14.55 -4.17 1.00
N ASP A 138 15.28 -3.05 1.04
CA ASP A 138 15.01 -2.00 2.00
C ASP A 138 13.81 -1.16 1.57
N LEU A 139 12.70 -1.28 2.29
CA LEU A 139 11.50 -0.46 2.09
C LEU A 139 11.33 0.62 3.18
N SER A 140 12.37 0.92 3.97
CA SER A 140 12.31 1.87 5.08
C SER A 140 11.93 3.31 4.68
N MET A 141 12.06 3.66 3.39
CA MET A 141 11.58 4.94 2.83
C MET A 141 10.05 5.10 2.86
N LEU A 142 9.32 3.99 3.06
CA LEU A 142 7.87 3.94 3.23
C LEU A 142 7.51 3.84 4.73
N PRO A 143 6.45 4.52 5.18
CA PRO A 143 5.92 4.32 6.52
C PRO A 143 5.64 2.83 6.83
N THR A 144 5.86 2.41 8.08
CA THR A 144 5.63 1.03 8.51
C THR A 144 4.22 0.54 8.21
N GLU A 145 3.20 1.36 8.46
CA GLU A 145 1.81 1.02 8.17
C GLU A 145 1.54 0.91 6.67
N ARG A 146 2.22 1.71 5.83
CA ARG A 146 2.14 1.56 4.36
C ARG A 146 2.67 0.20 3.91
N ARG A 147 3.83 -0.21 4.42
CA ARG A 147 4.43 -1.51 4.11
C ARG A 147 3.51 -2.65 4.52
N ARG A 148 2.98 -2.61 5.74
CA ARG A 148 2.00 -3.59 6.25
C ARG A 148 0.74 -3.65 5.41
N PHE A 149 0.20 -2.49 5.03
CA PHE A 149 -0.97 -2.39 4.16
C PHE A 149 -0.72 -3.04 2.80
N LEU A 150 0.39 -2.68 2.13
CA LEU A 150 0.75 -3.23 0.82
C LEU A 150 0.97 -4.74 0.88
N ALA A 151 1.71 -5.24 1.88
CA ALA A 151 1.91 -6.68 2.07
C ALA A 151 0.59 -7.41 2.31
N THR A 152 -0.30 -6.84 3.14
CA THR A 152 -1.63 -7.41 3.40
C THR A 152 -2.49 -7.42 2.14
N LEU A 153 -2.44 -6.35 1.34
CA LEU A 153 -3.12 -6.26 0.05
C LEU A 153 -2.59 -7.34 -0.89
N GLY A 154 -1.27 -7.58 -0.92
CA GLY A 154 -0.65 -8.66 -1.68
C GLY A 154 -1.18 -10.04 -1.28
N ARG A 155 -1.21 -10.34 0.03
CA ARG A 155 -1.70 -11.63 0.56
C ARG A 155 -3.16 -11.91 0.24
N ARG A 156 -4.00 -10.87 0.16
CA ARG A 156 -5.44 -10.99 -0.12
C ARG A 156 -5.80 -10.87 -1.59
N SER A 157 -4.84 -10.54 -2.46
CA SER A 157 -5.11 -10.31 -3.87
C SER A 157 -5.09 -11.61 -4.66
N THR A 158 -5.97 -11.69 -5.65
CA THR A 158 -5.85 -12.71 -6.70
C THR A 158 -4.82 -12.29 -7.75
N VAL A 159 -4.25 -13.26 -8.45
CA VAL A 159 -3.32 -13.01 -9.57
C VAL A 159 -3.95 -12.09 -10.61
N GLN A 160 -5.18 -12.37 -11.04
CA GLN A 160 -5.91 -11.52 -11.99
C GLN A 160 -6.13 -10.10 -11.43
N GLY A 161 -6.43 -9.99 -10.14
CA GLY A 161 -6.59 -8.69 -9.46
C GLY A 161 -5.32 -7.85 -9.47
N LEU A 162 -4.15 -8.47 -9.34
CA LEU A 162 -2.85 -7.79 -9.44
C LEU A 162 -2.48 -7.45 -10.87
N GLN A 163 -2.73 -8.34 -11.83
CA GLN A 163 -2.46 -8.09 -13.25
C GLN A 163 -3.25 -6.87 -13.76
N ARG A 164 -4.51 -6.73 -13.37
CA ARG A 164 -5.37 -5.57 -13.71
C ARG A 164 -4.84 -4.23 -13.18
N ARG A 165 -3.92 -4.23 -12.21
CA ARG A 165 -3.32 -3.01 -11.64
C ARG A 165 -2.14 -2.46 -12.46
N GLY A 166 -1.68 -3.19 -13.49
CA GLY A 166 -0.51 -2.76 -14.28
C GLY A 166 0.71 -2.52 -13.39
N GLU A 167 1.40 -1.40 -13.58
CA GLU A 167 2.55 -0.98 -12.76
C GLU A 167 2.25 -0.87 -11.26
N ARG A 168 1.00 -0.56 -10.88
CA ARG A 168 0.61 -0.41 -9.47
C ARG A 168 0.65 -1.73 -8.69
N ARG A 169 0.92 -2.87 -9.34
CA ARG A 169 1.15 -4.15 -8.67
C ARG A 169 2.53 -4.24 -8.03
N TYR A 170 3.53 -3.53 -8.56
CA TYR A 170 4.91 -3.70 -8.12
C TYR A 170 5.15 -3.27 -6.67
N PRO A 171 4.66 -2.12 -6.17
CA PRO A 171 4.82 -1.77 -4.76
C PRO A 171 4.14 -2.78 -3.82
N ILE A 172 3.01 -3.37 -4.25
CA ILE A 172 2.27 -4.38 -3.50
C ILE A 172 3.10 -5.66 -3.37
N LEU A 173 3.65 -6.14 -4.49
CA LEU A 173 4.41 -7.36 -4.53
C LEU A 173 5.80 -7.22 -3.86
N LEU A 174 6.46 -6.07 -4.00
CA LEU A 174 7.69 -5.74 -3.27
C LEU A 174 7.47 -5.82 -1.76
N ALA A 175 6.43 -5.14 -1.26
CA ALA A 175 6.11 -5.18 0.16
C ALA A 175 5.75 -6.59 0.65
N LEU A 176 5.03 -7.36 -0.17
CA LEU A 176 4.72 -8.75 0.12
C LEU A 176 5.98 -9.61 0.28
N VAL A 177 6.88 -9.62 -0.71
CA VAL A 177 8.08 -10.48 -0.64
C VAL A 177 9.06 -10.03 0.43
N ALA A 178 9.23 -8.72 0.62
CA ALA A 178 10.09 -8.18 1.67
C ALA A 178 9.56 -8.57 3.06
N GLN A 179 8.24 -8.44 3.28
CA GLN A 179 7.62 -8.83 4.56
C GLN A 179 7.67 -10.35 4.76
N SER A 180 7.36 -11.15 3.74
CA SER A 180 7.43 -12.62 3.81
C SER A 180 8.84 -13.18 4.01
N ALA A 181 9.89 -12.39 3.74
CA ALA A 181 11.28 -12.80 3.98
C ALA A 181 11.73 -12.60 5.43
N VAL A 182 10.97 -11.84 6.21
CA VAL A 182 11.26 -11.50 7.62
C VAL A 182 10.24 -12.13 8.58
N ASP A 183 9.01 -12.36 8.13
CA ASP A 183 7.97 -13.15 8.83
C ASP A 183 8.38 -14.63 8.99
#